data_AF-A0A940UFE4-F1
#
_entry.id   AF-A0A940UFE4-F1
#
_cell.length_a   1.000
_cell.length_b   1.000
_cell.length_c   1.000
_cell.angle_alpha   90.00
_cell.angle_beta   90.00
_cell.angle_gamma   90.00
#
_symmetry.space_group_name_H-M   'P 1'
#
loop_
_entity.id
_entity.type
_entity.pdbx_description
1 polymer ?
#
loop_
_entity_poly.entity_id
_entity_poly.type
_entity_poly.pdbx_seq_one_letter_code
_entity_poly.pdbx_strand_id
1 'polypeptide(L)'
;MIEPFKELERIVAQISQKYSPQKIILFGSLASGKAAEAHDIDLLIIKDTDKNPWQRTREVSSLFEHSTPVDLLVYTPEEINTRMKLNDFFITDVMTHGKVLYERISGFYSQVCILCHDAVEKYLKAFLVSHGRRPERIHDLLAVLHACTEFDQTLADLAQHCAILNDYYIPLKYPSHFPEVTREQVEEAFAAAAAVREVVERVMAV
;
A
#
# COMPACT_ATOMS: atom_id res chain seq x y z
N MET A 1 -12.34 0.02 35.05
CA MET A 1 -12.43 1.13 34.08
C MET A 1 -11.34 0.88 33.06
N ILE A 2 -11.69 0.48 31.84
CA ILE A 2 -10.71 0.31 30.76
C ILE A 2 -10.43 1.72 30.25
N GLU A 3 -9.17 2.12 30.14
CA GLU A 3 -8.85 3.45 29.61
C GLU A 3 -9.34 3.57 28.15
N PRO A 4 -9.95 4.70 27.76
CA PRO A 4 -10.51 4.90 26.42
C PRO A 4 -9.51 4.60 25.29
N PHE A 5 -8.22 4.86 25.53
CA PHE A 5 -7.14 4.59 24.58
C PHE A 5 -6.94 3.10 24.29
N LYS A 6 -7.07 2.23 25.30
CA LYS A 6 -6.90 0.79 25.12
C LYS A 6 -8.08 0.19 24.34
N GLU A 7 -9.28 0.71 24.54
CA GLU A 7 -10.45 0.33 23.76
C GLU A 7 -10.35 0.82 22.31
N LEU A 8 -9.92 2.08 22.11
CA LEU A 8 -9.67 2.66 20.80
C LEU A 8 -8.68 1.84 19.97
N GLU A 9 -7.53 1.46 20.56
CA GLU A 9 -6.53 0.63 19.89
C GLU A 9 -7.12 -0.72 19.44
N ARG A 10 -7.95 -1.35 20.28
CA ARG A 10 -8.63 -2.62 19.94
C ARG A 10 -9.57 -2.45 18.76
N ILE A 11 -10.39 -1.39 18.76
CA ILE A 11 -11.36 -1.09 17.69
C ILE A 11 -10.61 -0.84 16.38
N VAL A 12 -9.59 0.02 16.38
CA VAL A 12 -8.78 0.34 15.19
C VAL A 12 -8.10 -0.91 14.63
N ALA A 13 -7.56 -1.79 15.48
CA ALA A 13 -6.97 -3.05 15.05
C ALA A 13 -7.99 -3.98 14.36
N GLN A 14 -9.21 -4.08 14.91
CA GLN A 14 -10.26 -4.91 14.32
C GLN A 14 -10.79 -4.35 13.00
N ILE A 15 -11.00 -3.03 12.92
CA ILE A 15 -11.42 -2.36 11.68
C ILE A 15 -10.34 -2.50 10.61
N SER A 16 -9.08 -2.20 10.93
CA SER A 16 -7.97 -2.29 9.96
C SER A 16 -7.81 -3.69 9.36
N GLN A 17 -7.94 -4.74 10.17
CA GLN A 17 -7.81 -6.13 9.73
C GLN A 17 -9.04 -6.64 8.96
N LYS A 18 -10.25 -6.41 9.49
CA LYS A 18 -11.47 -7.03 8.94
C LYS A 18 -12.15 -6.18 7.86
N TYR A 19 -12.05 -4.86 7.95
CA TYR A 19 -12.72 -3.94 7.02
C TYR A 19 -11.81 -3.48 5.89
N SER A 20 -10.50 -3.56 6.04
CA SER A 20 -9.54 -3.12 5.02
C SER A 20 -9.78 -1.67 4.52
N PRO A 21 -9.80 -0.66 5.40
CA PRO A 21 -9.94 0.74 5.00
C PRO A 21 -8.66 1.30 4.39
N GLN A 22 -8.77 2.43 3.70
CA GLN A 22 -7.64 3.26 3.27
C GLN A 22 -7.14 4.13 4.42
N LYS A 23 -8.04 4.70 5.23
CA LYS A 23 -7.66 5.58 6.36
C LYS A 23 -8.67 5.48 7.49
N ILE A 24 -8.21 5.62 8.73
CA ILE A 24 -9.02 5.78 9.94
C ILE A 24 -8.50 7.02 10.67
N ILE A 25 -9.38 7.99 10.87
CA ILE A 25 -9.09 9.28 11.51
C ILE A 25 -9.97 9.39 12.74
N LEU A 26 -9.36 9.66 13.89
CA LEU A 26 -10.07 10.07 15.10
C LEU A 26 -10.34 11.57 15.04
N PHE A 27 -11.58 11.95 15.30
CA PHE A 27 -11.96 13.35 15.44
C PHE A 27 -12.71 13.58 16.75
N GLY A 28 -13.27 14.78 16.92
CA GLY A 28 -14.09 15.11 18.10
C GLY A 28 -13.30 15.28 19.39
N SER A 29 -13.98 15.06 20.51
CA SER A 29 -13.49 15.39 21.86
C SER A 29 -12.21 14.62 22.21
N LEU A 30 -12.14 13.34 21.86
CA LEU A 30 -11.00 12.46 22.13
C LEU A 30 -9.76 12.83 21.30
N ALA A 31 -9.94 13.36 20.08
CA ALA A 31 -8.82 13.84 19.25
C ALA A 31 -8.16 15.10 19.82
N SER A 32 -8.94 15.97 20.49
CA SER A 32 -8.46 17.26 21.02
C SER A 32 -7.60 17.17 22.30
N GLY A 33 -7.34 15.96 22.81
CA GLY A 33 -6.53 15.74 24.02
C GLY A 33 -7.30 15.86 25.34
N LYS A 34 -8.61 16.10 25.31
CA LYS A 34 -9.49 16.12 26.48
C LYS A 34 -10.01 14.73 26.87
N ALA A 35 -9.11 13.76 26.97
CA ALA A 35 -9.48 12.35 27.18
C ALA A 35 -10.27 12.09 28.48
N ALA A 36 -10.14 12.96 29.49
CA ALA A 36 -10.90 12.86 30.73
C ALA A 36 -12.40 13.20 30.59
N GLU A 37 -12.77 13.89 29.50
CA GLU A 37 -14.14 14.35 29.21
C GLU A 37 -14.76 13.62 28.01
N ALA A 38 -14.00 12.75 27.34
CA ALA A 38 -14.48 12.00 26.19
C ALA A 38 -15.39 10.86 26.64
N HIS A 39 -16.64 10.87 26.17
CA HIS A 39 -17.66 9.86 26.50
C HIS A 39 -17.96 8.93 25.31
N ASP A 40 -17.49 9.29 24.13
CA ASP A 40 -17.68 8.64 22.84
C ASP A 40 -16.37 8.59 22.04
N ILE A 41 -16.33 7.70 21.05
CA ILE A 41 -15.23 7.54 20.11
C ILE A 41 -15.74 7.90 18.71
N ASP A 42 -15.29 9.03 18.18
CA ASP A 42 -15.64 9.52 16.84
C ASP A 42 -14.61 9.10 15.79
N LEU A 43 -15.00 8.26 14.84
CA LEU A 43 -14.11 7.78 13.76
C LEU A 43 -14.64 8.12 12.38
N LEU A 44 -13.77 8.73 11.57
CA LEU A 44 -13.96 8.86 10.13
C LEU A 44 -13.10 7.81 9.43
N ILE A 45 -13.76 6.96 8.64
CA ILE A 45 -13.14 5.86 7.91
C ILE A 45 -13.27 6.16 6.42
N ILE A 46 -12.14 6.13 5.72
CA ILE A 46 -12.10 6.28 4.26
C ILE A 46 -11.91 4.90 3.65
N LYS A 47 -12.84 4.49 2.79
CA LYS A 47 -12.76 3.22 2.05
C LYS A 47 -13.55 3.32 0.74
N ASP A 48 -12.90 2.92 -0.35
CA ASP A 48 -13.58 2.74 -1.63
C ASP A 48 -14.59 1.57 -1.60
N THR A 49 -15.85 1.84 -1.99
CA THR A 49 -16.95 0.87 -1.96
C THR A 49 -18.21 1.38 -2.66
N ASP A 50 -18.90 0.48 -3.36
CA ASP A 50 -20.20 0.75 -4.00
C ASP A 50 -21.41 0.68 -3.02
N LYS A 51 -21.18 0.32 -1.76
CA LYS A 51 -22.25 0.24 -0.75
C LYS A 51 -22.78 1.64 -0.43
N ASN A 52 -24.04 1.74 -0.02
CA ASN A 52 -24.59 3.02 0.46
C ASN A 52 -24.11 3.33 1.91
N PRO A 53 -24.20 4.60 2.37
CA PRO A 53 -23.67 5.01 3.68
C PRO A 53 -24.14 4.15 4.86
N TRP A 54 -25.43 3.80 4.92
CA TRP A 54 -26.00 2.98 5.99
C TRP A 54 -25.41 1.57 6.03
N GLN A 55 -25.24 0.96 4.86
CA GLN A 55 -24.63 -0.37 4.74
C GLN A 55 -23.17 -0.34 5.21
N ARG A 56 -22.41 0.70 4.86
CA ARG A 56 -21.01 0.87 5.27
C ARG A 56 -20.89 0.97 6.79
N THR A 57 -21.65 1.88 7.40
CA THR A 57 -21.63 2.07 8.86
C THR A 57 -22.07 0.81 9.60
N ARG A 58 -23.15 0.14 9.14
CA ARG A 58 -23.61 -1.12 9.74
C ARG A 58 -22.56 -2.22 9.64
N GLU A 59 -21.93 -2.38 8.49
CA GLU A 59 -20.86 -3.35 8.29
C GLU A 59 -19.73 -3.11 9.28
N VAL A 60 -19.20 -1.88 9.38
CA VAL A 60 -18.11 -1.57 10.30
C VAL A 60 -18.51 -1.81 11.76
N SER A 61 -19.70 -1.35 12.17
CA SER A 61 -20.18 -1.51 13.55
C SER A 61 -20.30 -2.98 13.98
N SER A 62 -20.54 -3.90 13.05
CA SER A 62 -20.63 -5.34 13.34
C SER A 62 -19.28 -6.05 13.50
N LEU A 63 -18.15 -5.38 13.24
CA LEU A 63 -16.82 -6.02 13.25
C LEU A 63 -16.20 -6.13 14.63
N PHE A 64 -16.70 -5.36 15.59
CA PHE A 64 -16.13 -5.23 16.92
C PHE A 64 -17.24 -5.09 17.97
N GLU A 65 -16.95 -5.57 19.17
CA GLU A 65 -17.73 -5.23 20.35
C GLU A 65 -17.11 -3.99 21.00
N HIS A 66 -17.93 -3.14 21.59
CA HIS A 66 -17.48 -1.92 22.27
C HIS A 66 -18.30 -1.69 23.53
N SER A 67 -17.63 -1.26 24.59
CA SER A 67 -18.20 -0.78 25.85
C SER A 67 -18.42 0.72 25.85
N THR A 68 -17.68 1.45 25.02
CA THR A 68 -17.83 2.90 24.82
C THR A 68 -18.68 3.17 23.58
N PRO A 69 -19.59 4.15 23.56
CA PRO A 69 -20.28 4.60 22.35
C PRO A 69 -19.28 4.94 21.23
N VAL A 70 -19.52 4.48 20.01
CA VAL A 70 -18.66 4.73 18.84
C VAL A 70 -19.49 5.30 17.72
N ASP A 71 -19.17 6.53 17.31
CA ASP A 71 -19.78 7.20 16.18
C ASP A 71 -18.92 7.01 14.94
N LEU A 72 -19.50 6.39 13.91
CA LEU A 72 -18.80 5.93 12.72
C LEU A 72 -19.30 6.66 11.48
N LEU A 73 -18.40 7.41 10.84
CA LEU A 73 -18.60 7.99 9.52
C LEU A 73 -17.75 7.24 8.50
N VAL A 74 -18.37 6.67 7.47
CA VAL A 74 -17.65 5.94 6.42
C VAL A 74 -17.86 6.61 5.06
N TYR A 75 -16.79 7.18 4.52
CA TYR A 75 -16.80 7.89 3.24
C TYR A 75 -15.92 7.19 2.19
N THR A 76 -16.29 7.32 0.93
CA THR A 76 -15.38 6.98 -0.18
C THR A 76 -14.37 8.11 -0.40
N PRO A 77 -13.21 7.83 -1.02
CA PRO A 77 -12.26 8.87 -1.42
C PRO A 77 -12.90 9.96 -2.29
N GLU A 78 -13.82 9.57 -3.18
CA GLU A 78 -14.53 10.50 -4.06
C GLU A 78 -15.46 11.45 -3.29
N GLU A 79 -16.20 10.93 -2.30
CA GLU A 79 -17.06 11.74 -1.44
C GLU A 79 -16.24 12.75 -0.62
N ILE A 80 -15.10 12.32 -0.06
CA ILE A 80 -14.17 13.23 0.64
C ILE A 80 -13.66 14.32 -0.30
N ASN A 81 -13.17 13.96 -1.48
CA ASN A 81 -12.66 14.92 -2.46
C ASN A 81 -13.73 15.93 -2.89
N THR A 82 -14.96 15.45 -3.10
CA THR A 82 -16.09 16.31 -3.47
C THR A 82 -16.43 17.28 -2.34
N ARG A 83 -16.50 16.81 -1.10
CA ARG A 83 -16.80 17.65 0.07
C ARG A 83 -15.70 18.67 0.36
N MET A 84 -14.43 18.28 0.20
CA MET A 84 -13.28 19.21 0.29
C MET A 84 -13.38 20.33 -0.75
N LYS A 85 -13.72 20.02 -2.01
CA LYS A 85 -13.94 21.03 -3.07
C LYS A 85 -15.09 21.98 -2.77
N LEU A 86 -16.10 21.51 -2.02
CA LEU A 86 -17.24 22.30 -1.59
C LEU A 86 -16.98 23.08 -0.30
N ASN A 87 -15.76 23.04 0.26
CA ASN A 87 -15.43 23.62 1.57
C ASN A 87 -16.39 23.18 2.68
N ASP A 88 -16.74 21.89 2.70
CA ASP A 88 -17.45 21.28 3.83
C ASP A 88 -16.58 21.46 5.09
N PHE A 89 -17.00 22.37 5.98
CA PHE A 89 -16.23 22.75 7.16
C PHE A 89 -15.93 21.56 8.06
N PHE A 90 -16.87 20.61 8.19
CA PHE A 90 -16.68 19.43 9.02
C PHE A 90 -15.61 18.51 8.43
N ILE A 91 -15.72 18.15 7.15
CA ILE A 91 -14.72 17.29 6.51
C ILE A 91 -13.36 17.99 6.48
N THR A 92 -13.32 19.29 6.20
CA THR A 92 -12.08 20.07 6.18
C THR A 92 -11.41 20.06 7.55
N ASP A 93 -12.18 20.27 8.63
CA ASP A 93 -11.68 20.22 10.01
C ASP A 93 -11.13 18.84 10.37
N VAL A 94 -11.89 17.77 10.12
CA VAL A 94 -11.46 16.39 10.39
C VAL A 94 -10.19 16.03 9.61
N MET A 95 -10.09 16.41 8.34
CA MET A 95 -8.92 16.12 7.51
C MET A 95 -7.69 16.93 7.90
N THR A 96 -7.87 18.11 8.53
CA THR A 96 -6.76 19.01 8.90
C THR A 96 -6.29 18.78 10.34
N HIS A 97 -7.23 18.60 11.27
CA HIS A 97 -6.97 18.55 12.72
C HIS A 97 -7.22 17.16 13.33
N GLY A 98 -7.87 16.25 12.61
CA GLY A 98 -8.10 14.89 13.07
C GLY A 98 -6.80 14.10 13.24
N LYS A 99 -6.78 13.18 14.21
CA LYS A 99 -5.63 12.33 14.47
C LYS A 99 -5.73 11.06 13.62
N VAL A 100 -4.86 10.92 12.64
CA VAL A 100 -4.76 9.68 11.84
C VAL A 100 -4.32 8.54 12.75
N LEU A 101 -5.20 7.54 12.93
CA LEU A 101 -4.92 6.35 13.73
C LEU A 101 -4.42 5.18 12.89
N TYR A 102 -4.83 5.14 11.62
CA TYR A 102 -4.39 4.17 10.65
C TYR A 102 -4.45 4.79 9.27
N GLU A 103 -3.40 4.58 8.47
CA GLU A 103 -3.38 4.91 7.06
C GLU A 103 -2.76 3.73 6.32
N ARG A 104 -3.49 3.18 5.36
CA ARG A 104 -2.96 2.20 4.45
C ARG A 104 -1.89 2.91 3.64
N ILE A 105 -0.68 2.37 3.70
CA ILE A 105 0.48 2.86 2.97
C ILE A 105 0.28 2.57 1.47
N SER A 106 -0.60 3.29 0.77
CA SER A 106 -0.74 3.20 -0.69
C SER A 106 0.19 4.15 -1.42
N GLY A 107 0.61 5.24 -0.76
CA GLY A 107 1.48 6.27 -1.34
C GLY A 107 2.90 5.81 -1.71
N PHE A 108 3.30 4.59 -1.34
CA PHE A 108 4.61 4.03 -1.67
C PHE A 108 4.54 2.82 -2.58
N TYR A 109 3.38 2.37 -3.03
CA TYR A 109 3.27 1.16 -3.86
C TYR A 109 4.04 1.29 -5.18
N SER A 110 3.92 2.44 -5.85
CA SER A 110 4.77 2.80 -6.98
C SER A 110 6.26 2.70 -6.66
N GLN A 111 6.67 3.24 -5.51
CA GLN A 111 8.07 3.20 -5.08
C GLN A 111 8.54 1.77 -4.81
N VAL A 112 7.68 0.91 -4.23
CA VAL A 112 8.00 -0.50 -4.00
C VAL A 112 8.20 -1.23 -5.32
N CYS A 113 7.32 -1.04 -6.31
CA CYS A 113 7.49 -1.66 -7.64
C CYS A 113 8.78 -1.19 -8.33
N ILE A 114 9.11 0.11 -8.25
CA ILE A 114 10.38 0.66 -8.77
C ILE A 114 11.58 -0.01 -8.09
N LEU A 115 11.55 -0.14 -6.75
CA LEU A 115 12.63 -0.77 -6.00
C LEU A 115 12.78 -2.26 -6.33
N CYS A 116 11.68 -2.97 -6.58
CA CYS A 116 11.70 -4.38 -7.02
C CYS A 116 12.39 -4.52 -8.38
N HIS A 117 12.03 -3.66 -9.35
CA HIS A 117 12.69 -3.61 -10.66
C HIS A 117 14.18 -3.30 -10.52
N ASP A 118 14.54 -2.23 -9.81
CA ASP A 118 15.92 -1.81 -9.60
C ASP A 118 16.76 -2.86 -8.86
N ALA A 119 16.14 -3.67 -7.99
CA ALA A 119 16.80 -4.78 -7.31
C ALA A 119 17.13 -5.91 -8.29
N VAL A 120 16.16 -6.32 -9.12
CA VAL A 120 16.37 -7.34 -10.17
C VAL A 120 17.44 -6.89 -11.17
N GLU A 121 17.44 -5.63 -11.59
CA GLU A 121 18.48 -5.08 -12.46
C GLU A 121 19.87 -5.29 -11.84
N LYS A 122 20.03 -5.03 -10.53
CA LYS A 122 21.31 -5.22 -9.84
C LYS A 122 21.71 -6.70 -9.77
N TYR A 123 20.78 -7.61 -9.48
CA TYR A 123 21.08 -9.05 -9.44
C TYR A 123 21.57 -9.57 -10.79
N LEU A 124 20.85 -9.26 -11.88
CA LEU A 124 21.25 -9.69 -13.22
C LEU A 124 22.58 -9.06 -13.63
N LYS A 125 22.80 -7.77 -13.34
CA LYS A 125 24.09 -7.11 -13.62
C LYS A 125 25.22 -7.68 -12.77
N ALA A 126 24.97 -8.07 -11.52
CA ALA A 126 25.96 -8.73 -10.67
C ALA A 126 26.37 -10.09 -11.26
N PHE A 127 25.41 -10.86 -11.77
CA PHE A 127 25.68 -12.10 -12.51
C PHE A 127 26.56 -11.86 -13.75
N LEU A 128 26.26 -10.84 -14.57
CA LEU A 128 27.10 -10.50 -15.73
C LEU A 128 28.54 -10.15 -15.32
N VAL A 129 28.67 -9.34 -14.26
CA VAL A 129 29.97 -8.93 -13.73
C VAL A 129 30.76 -10.12 -13.20
N SER A 130 30.12 -11.09 -12.53
CA SER A 130 30.80 -12.30 -12.04
C SER A 130 31.30 -13.18 -13.19
N HIS A 131 30.70 -13.08 -14.37
CA HIS A 131 31.12 -13.75 -15.60
C HIS A 131 32.04 -12.88 -16.48
N GLY A 132 32.56 -11.77 -15.94
CA GLY A 132 33.50 -10.89 -16.63
C GLY A 132 32.89 -10.00 -17.72
N ARG A 133 31.56 -9.97 -17.87
CA ARG A 133 30.87 -9.08 -18.81
C ARG A 133 30.53 -7.77 -18.13
N ARG A 134 30.92 -6.65 -18.75
CA ARG A 134 30.48 -5.33 -18.29
C ARG A 134 29.01 -5.11 -18.68
N PRO A 135 28.14 -4.75 -17.74
CA PRO A 135 26.74 -4.51 -18.03
C PRO A 135 26.55 -3.20 -18.80
N GLU A 136 25.68 -3.22 -19.79
CA GLU A 136 25.28 -2.03 -20.55
C GLU A 136 24.37 -1.12 -19.70
N ARG A 137 24.32 0.17 -20.05
CA ARG A 137 23.47 1.16 -19.35
C ARG A 137 22.03 1.11 -19.88
N ILE A 138 21.39 -0.04 -19.68
CA ILE A 138 20.02 -0.35 -20.06
C ILE A 138 19.21 -0.66 -18.79
N HIS A 139 17.93 -0.23 -18.77
CA HIS A 139 16.97 -0.47 -17.69
C HIS A 139 15.87 -1.47 -18.06
N ASP A 140 15.96 -2.07 -19.25
CA ASP A 140 15.09 -3.16 -19.68
C ASP A 140 15.63 -4.48 -19.11
N LEU A 141 14.88 -5.08 -18.18
CA LEU A 141 15.30 -6.33 -17.53
C LEU A 141 15.38 -7.50 -18.50
N LEU A 142 14.54 -7.56 -19.54
CA LEU A 142 14.58 -8.65 -20.53
C LEU A 142 15.86 -8.59 -21.36
N ALA A 143 16.31 -7.38 -21.72
CA ALA A 143 17.58 -7.19 -22.42
C ALA A 143 18.78 -7.63 -21.56
N VAL A 144 18.79 -7.26 -20.28
CA VAL A 144 19.85 -7.68 -19.34
C VAL A 144 19.78 -9.19 -19.10
N LEU A 145 18.60 -9.77 -18.96
CA LEU A 145 18.40 -11.20 -18.79
C LEU A 145 18.91 -11.99 -20.00
N HIS A 146 18.59 -11.54 -21.21
CA HIS A 146 19.08 -12.17 -22.44
C HIS A 146 20.62 -12.23 -22.47
N ALA A 147 21.29 -11.15 -22.07
CA ALA A 147 22.74 -11.15 -21.94
C ALA A 147 23.26 -12.15 -20.89
N CYS A 148 22.49 -12.43 -19.83
CA CYS A 148 22.81 -13.46 -18.83
C CYS A 148 22.64 -14.87 -19.40
N THR A 149 21.61 -15.10 -20.24
CA THR A 149 21.35 -16.42 -20.85
C THR A 149 22.44 -16.88 -21.81
N GLU A 150 23.27 -15.97 -22.31
CA GLU A 150 24.48 -16.33 -23.08
C GLU A 150 25.51 -17.13 -22.24
N PHE A 151 25.47 -17.00 -20.91
CA PHE A 151 26.34 -17.74 -19.98
C PHE A 151 25.62 -18.91 -19.31
N ASP A 152 24.35 -18.72 -18.93
CA ASP A 152 23.52 -19.77 -18.33
C ASP A 152 22.09 -19.73 -18.88
N GLN A 153 21.77 -20.70 -19.74
CA GLN A 153 20.45 -20.82 -20.37
C GLN A 153 19.32 -21.14 -19.37
N THR A 154 19.63 -21.64 -18.17
CA THR A 154 18.60 -21.89 -17.14
C THR A 154 17.96 -20.60 -16.63
N LEU A 155 18.63 -19.45 -16.81
CA LEU A 155 18.08 -18.14 -16.45
C LEU A 155 16.93 -17.70 -17.37
N ALA A 156 16.72 -18.34 -18.53
CA ALA A 156 15.63 -18.01 -19.44
C ALA A 156 14.24 -18.13 -18.79
N ASP A 157 14.10 -19.01 -17.79
CA ASP A 157 12.86 -19.20 -17.01
C ASP A 157 12.46 -17.95 -16.20
N LEU A 158 13.36 -16.98 -16.03
CA LEU A 158 13.09 -15.72 -15.35
C LEU A 158 12.41 -14.66 -16.24
N ALA A 159 12.20 -14.94 -17.52
CA ALA A 159 11.67 -13.96 -18.48
C ALA A 159 10.29 -13.41 -18.07
N GLN A 160 9.39 -14.25 -17.58
CA GLN A 160 8.06 -13.82 -17.13
C GLN A 160 8.15 -12.82 -15.95
N HIS A 161 9.02 -13.09 -14.98
CA HIS A 161 9.23 -12.21 -13.83
C HIS A 161 9.82 -10.85 -14.25
N CYS A 162 10.76 -10.85 -15.20
CA CYS A 162 11.33 -9.62 -15.75
C CYS A 162 10.31 -8.80 -16.55
N ALA A 163 9.43 -9.46 -17.31
CA ALA A 163 8.36 -8.81 -18.06
C ALA A 163 7.37 -8.08 -17.12
N ILE A 164 6.89 -8.77 -16.08
CA ILE A 164 6.01 -8.20 -15.04
C ILE A 164 6.60 -6.92 -14.46
N LEU A 165 7.88 -6.94 -14.08
CA LEU A 165 8.54 -5.78 -13.47
C LEU A 165 8.75 -4.63 -14.46
N ASN A 166 9.08 -4.92 -15.72
CA ASN A 166 9.17 -3.91 -16.77
C ASN A 166 7.82 -3.19 -17.00
N ASP A 167 6.72 -3.95 -16.99
CA ASP A 167 5.37 -3.42 -17.19
C ASP A 167 4.97 -2.43 -16.10
N TYR A 168 5.46 -2.58 -14.87
CA TYR A 168 5.24 -1.60 -13.80
C TYR A 168 6.21 -0.41 -13.87
N TYR A 169 7.47 -0.64 -14.27
CA TYR A 169 8.51 0.39 -14.24
C TYR A 169 8.31 1.50 -15.29
N ILE A 170 7.90 1.15 -16.51
CA ILE A 170 7.74 2.10 -17.62
C ILE A 170 6.63 3.14 -17.34
N PRO A 171 5.43 2.74 -16.88
CA PRO A 171 4.37 3.68 -16.47
C PRO A 171 4.76 4.64 -15.34
N LEU A 172 5.54 4.17 -14.37
CA LEU A 172 5.82 4.93 -13.15
C LEU A 172 6.82 6.08 -13.35
N LYS A 173 7.51 6.14 -14.49
CA LYS A 173 8.33 7.30 -14.88
C LYS A 173 7.50 8.47 -15.47
N TYR A 174 6.24 8.24 -15.84
CA TYR A 174 5.34 9.25 -16.41
C TYR A 174 3.98 9.26 -15.68
N PRO A 175 3.94 9.77 -14.44
CA PRO A 175 2.84 9.55 -13.48
C PRO A 175 1.50 10.22 -13.82
N SER A 176 1.40 11.03 -14.88
CA SER A 176 0.20 11.85 -15.13
C SER A 176 -1.02 11.07 -15.62
N HIS A 177 -0.92 9.77 -15.96
CA HIS A 177 -2.00 9.03 -16.61
C HIS A 177 -2.21 7.56 -16.17
N PHE A 178 -1.56 7.07 -15.12
CA PHE A 178 -1.73 5.66 -14.70
C PHE A 178 -2.63 5.52 -13.46
N PRO A 179 -3.46 4.46 -13.39
CA PRO A 179 -4.18 4.13 -12.16
C PRO A 179 -3.20 3.94 -10.99
N GLU A 180 -3.65 4.25 -9.77
CA GLU A 180 -2.87 3.95 -8.57
C GLU A 180 -2.51 2.46 -8.54
N VAL A 181 -1.23 2.17 -8.28
CA VAL A 181 -0.75 0.79 -8.14
C VAL A 181 -1.53 0.09 -7.03
N THR A 182 -2.03 -1.11 -7.28
CA THR A 182 -2.79 -1.85 -6.28
C THR A 182 -1.85 -2.65 -5.37
N ARG A 183 -2.36 -3.06 -4.20
CA ARG A 183 -1.60 -3.95 -3.32
C ARG A 183 -1.25 -5.28 -3.99
N GLU A 184 -2.17 -5.83 -4.77
CA GLU A 184 -1.98 -7.09 -5.50
C GLU A 184 -0.80 -6.97 -6.49
N GLN A 185 -0.71 -5.85 -7.22
CA GLN A 185 0.43 -5.58 -8.11
C GLN A 185 1.76 -5.45 -7.34
N VAL A 186 1.75 -4.87 -6.14
CA VAL A 186 2.96 -4.82 -5.28
C VAL A 186 3.37 -6.21 -4.82
N GLU A 187 2.40 -7.05 -4.42
CA GLU A 187 2.66 -8.43 -4.00
C GLU A 187 3.21 -9.26 -5.18
N GLU A 188 2.67 -9.07 -6.39
CA GLU A 188 3.16 -9.69 -7.63
C GLU A 188 4.58 -9.23 -7.97
N ALA A 189 4.86 -7.92 -7.93
CA ALA A 189 6.20 -7.35 -8.16
C ALA A 189 7.23 -7.89 -7.15
N PHE A 190 6.85 -7.95 -5.87
CA PHE A 190 7.72 -8.46 -4.81
C PHE A 190 8.02 -9.95 -4.99
N ALA A 191 7.00 -10.75 -5.30
CA ALA A 191 7.15 -12.18 -5.58
C ALA A 191 8.09 -12.41 -6.79
N ALA A 192 7.92 -11.64 -7.87
CA ALA A 192 8.76 -11.71 -9.04
C ALA A 192 10.23 -11.37 -8.73
N ALA A 193 10.48 -10.30 -7.98
CA ALA A 193 11.82 -9.91 -7.58
C ALA A 193 12.48 -10.96 -6.65
N ALA A 194 11.72 -11.54 -5.73
CA ALA A 194 12.20 -12.60 -4.84
C ALA A 194 12.60 -13.87 -5.61
N ALA A 195 11.80 -14.28 -6.59
CA ALA A 195 12.09 -15.43 -7.43
C ALA A 195 13.39 -15.25 -8.24
N VAL A 196 13.57 -14.07 -8.85
CA VAL A 196 14.80 -13.76 -9.59
C VAL A 196 16.02 -13.78 -8.67
N ARG A 197 15.93 -13.14 -7.49
CA ARG A 197 17.01 -13.17 -6.50
C ARG A 197 17.43 -14.60 -6.17
N GLU A 198 16.47 -15.44 -5.80
CA GLU A 198 16.75 -16.81 -5.35
C GLU A 198 17.48 -17.62 -6.43
N VAL A 199 17.02 -17.52 -7.67
CA VAL A 199 17.65 -18.22 -8.80
C VAL A 199 19.04 -17.68 -9.08
N VAL A 200 19.22 -16.36 -9.15
CA VAL A 200 20.51 -15.75 -9.46
C VAL A 200 21.54 -16.03 -8.36
N GLU A 201 21.18 -15.88 -7.08
CA GLU A 201 22.07 -16.18 -5.95
C GLU A 201 22.49 -17.65 -5.95
N ARG A 202 21.55 -18.57 -6.26
CA ARG A 202 21.85 -20.00 -6.37
C ARG A 202 22.84 -20.31 -7.49
N VAL A 203 22.68 -19.71 -8.67
CA VAL A 203 23.60 -19.94 -9.80
C VAL A 203 24.97 -19.31 -9.54
N MET A 204 25.03 -18.16 -8.87
CA MET A 204 26.29 -17.50 -8.52
C MET A 204 27.05 -18.17 -7.37
N ALA A 205 26.40 -19.02 -6.57
CA ALA A 205 27.01 -19.73 -5.46
C ALA A 205 27.78 -21.00 -5.86
N VAL A 206 27.79 -21.34 -7.16
CA VAL A 206 28.44 -22.51 -7.75
C VAL A 206 29.71 -22.09 -8.48
#